data_AF-A0A3R9TS27-F1
#
_entry.id   AF-A0A3R9TS27-F1
#
_cell.length_a   1.000
_cell.length_b   1.000
_cell.length_c   1.000
_cell.angle_alpha   90.00
_cell.angle_beta   90.00
_cell.angle_gamma   90.00
#
_symmetry.space_group_name_H-M   'P 1'
#
loop_
_entity.id
_entity.type
_entity.pdbx_description
1 polymer ?
#
loop_
_entity_poly.entity_id
_entity_poly.type
_entity_poly.pdbx_seq_one_letter_code
_entity_poly.pdbx_strand_id
1 'polypeptide(L)' 'LNLAIMATTQAGDSIALEIPTFHNLYPLLQNLGRKIVEVPTSPHTGMCLDALEELLKSQSVQAILTIPTGHNPL' A
#
# COMPACT_ATOMS: atom_id res chain seq x y z
N LEU A 1 -4.63 0.08 12.36
CA LEU A 1 -3.88 -0.39 11.17
C LEU A 1 -3.07 -1.65 11.42
N ASN A 2 -2.25 -1.70 12.49
CA ASN A 2 -1.42 -2.88 12.80
C ASN A 2 -2.20 -4.21 12.83
N LEU A 3 -3.35 -4.24 13.51
CA LEU A 3 -4.22 -5.44 13.57
C LEU A 3 -4.73 -5.88 12.19
N ALA A 4 -5.12 -4.93 11.32
CA ALA A 4 -5.59 -5.24 9.98
C ALA A 4 -4.46 -5.89 9.16
N ILE A 5 -3.26 -5.30 9.19
CA ILE A 5 -2.11 -5.85 8.46
C ILE A 5 -1.73 -7.25 8.99
N MET A 6 -1.73 -7.45 10.30
CA MET A 6 -1.45 -8.78 10.89
C MET A 6 -2.56 -9.80 10.57
N ALA A 7 -3.82 -9.37 10.44
CA ALA A 7 -4.94 -10.25 10.12
C ALA A 7 -4.97 -10.63 8.63
N THR A 8 -4.44 -9.78 7.74
CA THR A 8 -4.53 -9.98 6.28
C THR A 8 -3.21 -10.39 5.63
N THR A 9 -2.07 -10.34 6.35
CA THR A 9 -0.73 -10.62 5.78
C THR A 9 0.20 -11.35 6.75
N GLN A 10 1.17 -12.07 6.19
CA GLN A 10 2.24 -12.78 6.87
C GLN A 10 3.62 -12.17 6.55
N ALA A 11 4.66 -12.57 7.28
CA ALA A 11 6.01 -12.08 7.02
C ALA A 11 6.48 -12.55 5.64
N GLY A 12 7.03 -11.63 4.84
CA GLY A 12 7.43 -11.86 3.45
C GLY A 12 6.36 -11.51 2.41
N ASP A 13 5.11 -11.30 2.83
CA ASP A 13 4.02 -10.88 1.94
C ASP A 13 4.23 -9.45 1.42
N SER A 14 3.71 -9.22 0.21
CA SER A 14 3.76 -7.93 -0.47
C SER A 14 2.47 -7.16 -0.26
N ILE A 15 2.63 -5.88 0.09
CA ILE A 15 1.52 -4.98 0.35
C ILE A 15 1.65 -3.80 -0.61
N ALA A 16 0.59 -3.54 -1.37
CA ALA A 16 0.50 -2.37 -2.21
C ALA A 16 0.19 -1.14 -1.35
N LEU A 17 0.96 -0.07 -1.54
CA LEU A 17 0.86 1.17 -0.81
C LEU A 17 0.80 2.33 -1.79
N GLU A 18 -0.17 3.21 -1.61
CA GLU A 18 -0.30 4.42 -2.43
C GLU A 18 0.85 5.41 -2.15
N ILE A 19 1.37 6.12 -3.16
CA ILE A 19 2.41 7.15 -3.01
C ILE A 19 2.03 8.47 -3.72
N PRO A 20 2.37 9.66 -3.17
CA PRO A 20 2.94 9.91 -1.83
C PRO A 20 1.95 9.49 -0.72
N THR A 21 2.41 9.06 0.45
CA THR A 21 1.55 8.71 1.61
C THR A 21 2.28 8.92 2.94
N PHE A 22 1.65 8.55 4.05
CA PHE A 22 2.15 8.74 5.39
C PHE A 22 3.43 7.90 5.66
N HIS A 23 4.58 8.57 5.78
CA HIS A 23 5.90 7.91 5.94
C HIS A 23 5.99 6.96 7.14
N ASN A 24 5.16 7.15 8.17
CA ASN A 24 5.14 6.28 9.36
C ASN A 24 4.67 4.85 9.07
N LEU A 25 4.14 4.58 7.87
CA LEU A 25 3.77 3.23 7.44
C LEU A 25 4.98 2.38 7.09
N TYR A 26 6.06 2.97 6.57
CA TYR A 26 7.25 2.22 6.16
C TYR A 26 7.90 1.48 7.34
N PRO A 27 8.19 2.13 8.50
CA PRO A 27 8.75 1.43 9.65
C PRO A 27 7.81 0.34 10.20
N LEU A 28 6.49 0.58 10.19
CA LEU A 28 5.52 -0.40 10.67
C LEU A 28 5.50 -1.66 9.79
N LEU A 29 5.45 -1.48 8.47
CA LEU A 29 5.47 -2.59 7.52
C LEU A 29 6.81 -3.34 7.54
N GLN A 30 7.92 -2.63 7.66
CA GLN A 30 9.26 -3.22 7.80
C GLN A 30 9.42 -3.98 9.12
N ASN A 31 8.92 -3.45 10.24
CA ASN A 31 8.96 -4.13 11.55
C ASN A 31 8.13 -5.42 11.56
N LEU A 32 7.03 -5.45 10.80
CA LEU A 32 6.28 -6.66 10.56
C LEU A 32 7.01 -7.57 9.55
N GLY A 33 7.99 -7.10 8.78
CA GLY A 33 8.68 -7.89 7.76
C GLY A 33 7.85 -8.07 6.50
N ARG A 34 7.07 -7.06 6.10
CA ARG A 34 6.28 -7.04 4.87
C ARG A 34 7.04 -6.31 3.77
N LYS A 35 6.87 -6.75 2.53
CA LYS A 35 7.44 -6.10 1.35
C LYS A 35 6.47 -5.01 0.89
N ILE A 36 7.01 -3.83 0.63
CA ILE A 36 6.20 -2.69 0.19
C ILE A 36 6.29 -2.60 -1.32
N VAL A 37 5.15 -2.41 -1.95
CA VAL A 37 5.02 -2.21 -3.38
C VAL A 37 4.29 -0.91 -3.61
N GLU A 38 4.93 0.05 -4.25
CA GLU A 38 4.39 1.39 -4.37
C GLU A 38 3.46 1.52 -5.57
N VAL A 39 2.33 2.19 -5.38
CA VAL A 39 1.35 2.51 -6.42
C VAL A 39 1.22 4.02 -6.53
N PRO A 40 1.50 4.63 -7.70
CA PRO A 40 1.43 6.07 -7.86
C PRO A 40 0.00 6.59 -7.65
N THR A 41 -0.12 7.78 -7.09
CA THR A 41 -1.38 8.50 -6.99
C THR A 41 -1.36 9.81 -7.77
N SER A 42 -2.56 10.27 -8.12
CA SER A 42 -2.86 11.56 -8.73
C SER A 42 -3.55 12.45 -7.70
N PRO A 43 -3.18 13.73 -7.57
CA PRO A 43 -3.83 14.66 -6.65
C PRO A 43 -5.33 14.87 -6.91
N HIS A 44 -5.79 14.58 -8.13
CA HIS A 44 -7.18 14.78 -8.54
C HIS A 44 -8.04 13.52 -8.44
N THR A 45 -7.43 12.33 -8.65
CA THR A 45 -8.15 11.07 -8.79
C THR A 45 -7.75 10.01 -7.77
N GLY A 46 -6.75 10.28 -6.92
CA GLY A 46 -6.21 9.32 -5.96
C GLY A 46 -5.35 8.25 -6.63
N MET A 47 -5.39 7.02 -6.11
CA MET A 47 -4.58 5.91 -6.61
C MET A 47 -4.75 5.66 -8.13
N CYS A 48 -3.63 5.49 -8.83
CA CYS A 48 -3.62 5.13 -10.24
C CYS A 48 -4.02 3.66 -10.41
N LEU A 49 -5.29 3.45 -10.78
CA LEU A 49 -5.85 2.10 -10.93
C LEU A 49 -5.20 1.32 -12.08
N ASP A 50 -4.78 2.00 -13.16
CA ASP A 50 -4.09 1.35 -14.27
C ASP A 50 -2.76 0.75 -13.82
N ALA A 51 -1.98 1.53 -13.04
CA ALA A 51 -0.73 1.05 -12.46
C ALA A 51 -0.95 -0.09 -11.46
N LEU A 52 -2.03 -0.01 -10.64
CA LEU A 52 -2.41 -1.09 -9.75
C LEU A 52 -2.78 -2.37 -10.52
N GLU A 53 -3.51 -2.25 -11.63
CA GLU A 53 -3.90 -3.40 -12.43
C GLU A 53 -2.68 -4.10 -13.05
N GLU A 54 -1.73 -3.33 -13.61
CA GLU A 54 -0.46 -3.86 -14.10
C GLU A 54 0.36 -4.53 -12.98
N LEU A 55 0.31 -3.95 -11.78
CA LEU A 55 0.93 -4.52 -10.59
C LEU A 55 0.35 -5.90 -10.26
N LEU A 56 -0.96 -6.00 -10.14
CA LEU A 56 -1.65 -7.25 -9.78
C LEU A 56 -1.47 -8.35 -10.83
N LYS A 57 -1.17 -7.99 -12.09
CA LYS A 57 -0.81 -8.94 -13.15
C LYS A 57 0.62 -9.47 -13.02
N SER A 58 1.55 -8.68 -12.49
CA SER A 58 2.98 -9.00 -12.44
C SER A 58 3.43 -9.59 -11.10
N GLN A 59 2.71 -9.33 -10.01
CA GLN A 59 3.08 -9.78 -8.67
C GLN A 59 1.86 -10.08 -7.79
N SER A 60 2.06 -11.01 -6.86
CA SER A 60 1.05 -11.33 -5.85
C SER A 60 1.12 -10.33 -4.70
N VAL A 61 0.02 -9.61 -4.48
CA VAL A 61 -0.18 -8.65 -3.40
C VAL A 61 -1.27 -9.16 -2.47
N GLN A 62 -0.99 -9.22 -1.18
CA GLN A 62 -1.91 -9.77 -0.18
C GLN A 62 -2.83 -8.71 0.42
N ALA A 63 -2.44 -7.44 0.39
CA ALA A 63 -3.27 -6.35 0.85
C ALA A 63 -2.94 -5.04 0.12
N ILE A 64 -3.93 -4.18 -0.03
CA ILE A 64 -3.79 -2.82 -0.56
C ILE A 64 -4.10 -1.85 0.58
N LEU A 65 -3.16 -0.94 0.87
CA LEU A 65 -3.32 0.15 1.82
C LEU A 65 -3.62 1.44 1.05
N THR A 66 -4.84 1.97 1.26
CA THR A 66 -5.28 3.22 0.64
C THR A 66 -6.12 4.06 1.60
N ILE A 67 -6.04 5.37 1.46
CA ILE A 67 -6.80 6.41 2.14
C ILE A 67 -7.63 7.12 1.07
N PRO A 68 -8.81 6.57 0.72
CA PRO A 68 -9.58 7.02 -0.45
C PRO A 68 -10.23 8.40 -0.27
N THR A 69 -10.29 8.92 0.96
CA THR A 69 -10.92 10.21 1.29
C THR A 69 -10.00 11.02 2.21
N GLY A 70 -9.66 12.25 1.82
CA GLY A 70 -8.82 13.14 2.64
C GLY A 70 -7.37 12.66 2.75
N HIS A 71 -6.79 12.27 1.61
CA HIS A 71 -5.43 11.74 1.51
C HIS A 71 -4.41 12.68 2.18
N ASN A 72 -3.59 12.15 3.10
CA ASN A 72 -2.76 12.93 4.01
C ASN A 72 -1.27 12.47 3.99
N PRO A 73 -0.29 13.37 3.75
CA PRO A 73 -0.45 14.72 3.21
C PRO A 73 -0.47 14.66 1.67
N LEU A 74 -1.37 15.39 1.04
CA LEU A 74 -1.15 15.88 -0.32
C LEU A 74 -0.14 17.02 -0.29
#